data_AF-A0A0Q0CDC5-F1
#
_entry.id   AF-A0A0Q0CDC5-F1
#
_cell.length_a   1.000
_cell.length_b   1.000
_cell.length_c   1.000
_cell.angle_alpha   90.00
_cell.angle_beta   90.00
_cell.angle_gamma   90.00
#
_symmetry.space_group_name_H-M   'P 1'
#
loop_
_entity.id
_entity.type
_entity.pdbx_description
1 polymer ?
#
loop_
_entity_poly.entity_id
_entity_poly.type
_entity_poly.pdbx_seq_one_letter_code
_entity_poly.pdbx_strand_id
1 'polypeptide(L)'
;MGYDEGRAEGLETGYKAGFDEGKLIIELQPGPAPKIDAPGIREDVLFKNWRFPITDELEQEIRSDVGARLPNQPPSADQWKMILSKTPTTSVVAGAGSGKSTTMVLRLLVLRHYLGIDFSNLTVVTFTVESKKDFANKVREVFKLWGYDISHDDSLKIVRTFHSRILSFARCLPGMASVQPFEFLEKDGSAKEKGSVFQVKMGEPQLELMNKCYMRLYDNNPEFKALIGKLYRHALAMEKVNADSPEALKAQRQARDLAKADEDICDTLGRR
;
A
#
# COMPACT_ATOMS: atom_id res chain seq x y z
N MET A 1 45.63 38.21 16.93
CA MET A 1 45.35 36.78 16.66
C MET A 1 44.57 36.13 17.80
N GLY A 2 44.89 36.32 19.08
CA GLY A 2 44.16 35.67 20.18
C GLY A 2 42.71 36.11 20.45
N TYR A 3 42.27 37.29 19.98
CA TYR A 3 40.90 37.76 20.19
C TYR A 3 39.87 37.00 19.34
N ASP A 4 40.22 36.71 18.08
CA ASP A 4 39.33 35.99 17.17
C ASP A 4 39.25 34.50 17.51
N GLU A 5 40.38 33.92 17.96
CA GLU A 5 40.42 32.54 18.46
C GLU A 5 39.59 32.38 19.74
N GLY A 6 39.77 33.25 20.74
CA GLY A 6 38.99 33.19 21.98
C GLY A 6 37.49 33.43 21.77
N ARG A 7 37.13 34.25 20.77
CA ARG A 7 35.72 34.46 20.40
C ARG A 7 35.12 33.24 19.73
N ALA A 8 35.86 32.56 18.85
CA ALA A 8 35.41 31.34 18.19
C ALA A 8 35.24 30.20 19.20
N GLU A 9 36.20 30.03 20.11
CA GLU A 9 36.14 29.04 21.19
C GLU A 9 34.97 29.30 22.15
N GLY A 10 34.76 30.55 22.54
CA GLY A 10 33.62 30.93 23.39
C GLY A 10 32.26 30.68 22.71
N LEU A 11 32.18 30.91 21.40
CA LEU A 11 30.96 30.66 20.63
C LEU A 11 30.68 29.16 20.48
N GLU A 12 31.71 28.35 20.23
CA GLU A 12 31.58 26.89 20.13
C GLU A 12 31.18 26.27 21.47
N THR A 13 31.77 26.75 22.56
CA THR A 13 31.47 26.28 23.92
C THR A 13 30.04 26.66 24.31
N GLY A 14 29.63 27.90 24.05
CA GLY A 14 28.26 28.36 24.31
C GLY A 14 27.22 27.63 23.45
N TYR A 15 27.56 27.31 22.20
CA TYR A 15 26.68 26.55 21.30
C TYR A 15 26.50 25.10 21.78
N LYS A 16 27.58 24.41 22.19
CA LYS A 16 27.47 23.06 22.77
C LYS A 16 26.63 23.05 24.04
N ALA A 17 26.88 23.99 24.96
CA ALA A 17 26.12 24.10 26.20
C ALA A 17 24.62 24.35 25.94
N GLY A 18 24.29 25.31 25.06
CA GLY A 18 22.90 25.60 24.71
C GLY A 18 22.21 24.48 23.93
N PHE A 19 22.96 23.73 23.11
CA PHE A 19 22.44 22.55 22.42
C PHE A 19 22.13 21.42 23.40
N ASP A 20 23.01 21.17 24.37
CA ASP A 20 22.81 20.13 25.39
C ASP A 20 21.67 20.50 26.37
N GLU A 21 21.56 21.77 26.77
CA GLU A 21 20.45 22.25 27.62
C GLU A 21 19.10 22.29 26.90
N GLY A 22 19.09 22.56 25.58
CA GLY A 22 17.89 22.70 24.77
C GLY A 22 17.42 21.42 24.05
N LYS A 23 18.19 20.33 24.12
CA LYS A 23 17.85 19.10 23.41
C LYS A 23 16.65 18.42 24.05
N LEU A 24 15.52 18.45 23.37
CA LEU A 24 14.35 17.65 23.72
C LEU A 24 14.66 16.17 23.43
N ILE A 25 15.09 15.42 24.46
CA ILE A 25 15.28 13.97 24.35
C ILE A 25 13.90 13.32 24.48
N ILE A 26 13.32 12.95 23.34
CA ILE A 26 12.13 12.11 23.31
C ILE A 26 12.60 10.68 23.53
N GLU A 27 12.60 10.25 24.78
CA GLU A 27 12.84 8.86 25.13
C GLU A 27 11.58 8.06 24.76
N LEU A 28 11.61 7.45 23.57
CA LEU A 28 10.62 6.45 23.19
C LEU A 28 10.89 5.24 24.07
N GLN A 29 10.04 5.03 25.08
CA GLN A 29 9.93 3.75 25.77
C GLN A 29 8.84 2.94 25.06
N PRO A 30 9.16 2.22 23.96
CA PRO A 30 8.24 1.22 23.48
C PRO A 30 8.02 0.26 24.64
N GLY A 31 6.77 0.15 25.10
CA GLY A 31 6.39 -0.88 26.06
C GLY A 31 6.89 -2.24 25.57
N PRO A 32 7.00 -3.26 26.45
CA PRO A 32 7.55 -4.56 26.10
C PRO A 32 6.94 -5.03 24.77
N ALA A 33 7.78 -5.09 23.74
CA ALA A 33 7.34 -5.57 22.44
C ALA A 33 6.83 -6.98 22.69
N PRO A 34 5.54 -7.29 22.40
CA PRO A 34 5.09 -8.65 22.52
C PRO A 34 6.03 -9.47 21.65
N LYS A 35 6.68 -10.49 22.23
CA LYS A 35 7.33 -11.52 21.43
C LYS A 35 6.22 -12.18 20.63
N ILE A 36 6.05 -11.73 19.40
CA ILE A 36 5.24 -12.44 18.41
C ILE A 36 6.10 -13.63 18.03
N ASP A 37 6.05 -14.68 18.85
CA ASP A 37 6.63 -15.95 18.47
C ASP A 37 5.93 -16.39 17.18
N ALA A 38 6.70 -16.95 16.25
CA ALA A 38 6.11 -17.61 15.09
C ALA A 38 5.07 -18.61 15.62
N PRO A 39 3.89 -18.76 14.98
CA PRO A 39 2.88 -19.71 15.41
C PRO A 39 3.55 -21.05 15.73
N GLY A 40 3.50 -21.46 17.01
CA GLY A 40 4.34 -22.53 17.59
C GLY A 40 4.09 -23.93 17.02
N ILE A 41 3.20 -24.04 16.04
CA ILE A 41 2.93 -25.23 15.27
C ILE A 41 2.94 -24.79 13.80
N ARG A 42 3.99 -25.18 13.06
CA ARG A 42 3.85 -25.34 11.62
C ARG A 42 2.95 -26.56 11.44
N GLU A 43 1.64 -26.33 11.47
CA GLU A 43 0.72 -27.39 11.10
C GLU A 43 1.02 -27.73 9.63
N ASP A 44 1.74 -28.83 9.40
CA ASP A 44 1.90 -29.48 8.09
C ASP A 44 0.53 -29.88 7.47
N VAL A 45 -0.57 -29.56 8.17
CA VAL A 45 -1.96 -29.91 7.88
C VAL A 45 -2.77 -28.76 7.28
N LEU A 46 -2.35 -27.49 7.46
CA LEU A 46 -3.14 -26.34 6.96
C LEU A 46 -3.05 -26.22 5.43
N PHE A 47 -1.91 -26.60 4.85
CA PHE A 47 -1.73 -26.75 3.42
C PHE A 47 -1.02 -28.07 3.13
N LYS A 48 -1.71 -29.01 2.47
CA LYS A 48 -1.06 -30.21 1.93
C LYS A 48 0.15 -29.78 1.08
N ASN A 49 1.25 -30.53 1.12
CA ASN A 49 2.40 -30.33 0.25
C ASN A 49 2.02 -30.70 -1.20
N TRP A 50 1.23 -29.84 -1.81
CA TRP A 50 0.70 -29.94 -3.16
C TRP A 50 1.51 -29.03 -4.08
N ARG A 51 1.76 -29.48 -5.31
CA ARG A 51 2.47 -28.72 -6.34
C ARG A 51 1.64 -28.68 -7.62
N PHE A 52 1.73 -27.59 -8.36
CA PHE A 52 1.15 -27.53 -9.70
C PHE A 52 1.84 -28.56 -10.60
N PRO A 53 1.07 -29.33 -11.40
CA PRO A 53 1.59 -30.40 -12.25
C PRO A 53 2.21 -29.84 -13.53
N ILE A 54 3.24 -29.00 -13.39
CA ILE A 54 4.01 -28.46 -14.51
C ILE A 54 5.17 -29.43 -14.76
N THR A 55 5.06 -30.28 -15.77
CA THR A 55 6.14 -31.16 -16.22
C THR A 55 7.16 -30.40 -17.06
N ASP A 56 8.30 -31.02 -17.35
CA ASP A 56 9.34 -30.37 -18.15
C ASP A 56 8.90 -30.23 -19.62
N GLU A 57 8.09 -31.16 -20.11
CA GLU A 57 7.45 -31.08 -21.44
C GLU A 57 6.48 -29.90 -21.49
N LEU A 58 5.63 -29.73 -20.47
CA LEU A 58 4.69 -28.61 -20.40
C LEU A 58 5.43 -27.28 -20.26
N GLU A 59 6.53 -27.23 -19.51
CA GLU A 59 7.38 -26.04 -19.43
C GLU A 59 7.97 -25.66 -20.80
N GLN A 60 8.47 -26.63 -21.56
CA GLN A 60 9.00 -26.40 -22.90
C GLN A 60 7.93 -25.90 -23.86
N GLU A 61 6.73 -26.50 -23.80
CA GLU A 61 5.56 -26.05 -24.57
C GLU A 61 5.22 -24.59 -24.24
N ILE A 62 5.07 -24.26 -22.95
CA ILE A 62 4.76 -22.89 -22.50
C ILE A 62 5.82 -21.90 -23.01
N ARG A 63 7.10 -22.24 -22.90
CA ARG A 63 8.20 -21.36 -23.37
C ARG A 63 8.15 -21.15 -24.88
N SER A 64 7.90 -22.21 -25.64
CA SER A 64 7.77 -22.14 -27.10
C SER A 64 6.61 -21.25 -27.51
N ASP A 65 5.44 -21.47 -26.91
CA ASP A 65 4.22 -20.73 -27.19
C ASP A 65 4.34 -19.24 -26.86
N VAL A 66 4.91 -18.92 -25.69
CA VAL A 66 5.18 -17.52 -25.31
C VAL A 66 6.18 -16.89 -26.27
N GLY A 67 7.23 -17.61 -26.66
CA GLY A 67 8.20 -17.11 -27.65
C GLY A 67 7.58 -16.83 -29.01
N ALA A 68 6.65 -17.68 -29.47
CA ALA A 68 5.97 -17.53 -30.75
C ALA A 68 4.93 -16.38 -30.74
N ARG A 69 4.18 -16.22 -29.64
CA ARG A 69 3.06 -15.28 -29.56
C ARG A 69 3.44 -13.92 -28.97
N LEU A 70 4.53 -13.83 -28.21
CA LEU A 70 5.07 -12.61 -27.61
C LEU A 70 6.57 -12.42 -27.95
N PRO A 71 6.96 -12.38 -29.24
CA PRO A 71 8.36 -12.36 -29.65
C PRO A 71 9.12 -11.10 -29.21
N ASN A 72 8.42 -9.98 -29.01
CA ASN A 72 9.02 -8.69 -28.66
C ASN A 72 9.17 -8.47 -27.15
N GLN A 73 8.68 -9.39 -26.31
CA GLN A 73 8.71 -9.26 -24.85
C GLN A 73 9.03 -10.61 -24.18
N PRO A 74 10.19 -11.22 -24.48
CA PRO A 74 10.57 -12.49 -23.86
C PRO A 74 10.77 -12.31 -22.35
N PRO A 75 10.21 -13.19 -21.50
CA PRO A 75 10.45 -13.11 -20.06
C PRO A 75 11.92 -13.38 -19.69
N SER A 76 12.43 -12.67 -18.69
CA SER A 76 13.74 -12.94 -18.09
C SER A 76 13.78 -14.26 -17.32
N ALA A 77 14.98 -14.72 -16.92
CA ALA A 77 15.13 -15.95 -16.14
C ALA A 77 14.34 -15.93 -14.82
N ASP A 78 14.36 -14.80 -14.09
CA ASP A 78 13.60 -14.63 -12.85
C ASP A 78 12.09 -14.58 -13.08
N GLN A 79 11.66 -13.95 -14.18
CA GLN A 79 10.26 -13.93 -14.57
C GLN A 79 9.77 -15.34 -14.92
N TRP A 80 10.57 -16.14 -15.63
CA TRP A 80 10.26 -17.55 -15.89
C TRP A 80 10.11 -18.37 -14.62
N LYS A 81 11.01 -18.17 -13.64
CA LYS A 81 10.92 -18.82 -12.33
C LYS A 81 9.61 -18.50 -11.61
N MET A 82 9.11 -17.27 -11.74
CA MET A 82 7.79 -16.89 -11.23
C MET A 82 6.64 -17.53 -12.03
N ILE A 83 6.66 -17.42 -13.35
CA ILE A 83 5.59 -17.90 -14.24
C ILE A 83 5.38 -19.42 -14.10
N LEU A 84 6.47 -20.17 -13.98
CA LEU A 84 6.51 -21.63 -13.95
C LEU A 84 6.59 -22.19 -12.52
N SER A 85 6.40 -21.33 -11.50
CA SER A 85 6.48 -21.75 -10.10
C SER A 85 5.50 -22.90 -9.81
N LYS A 86 6.03 -24.02 -9.32
CA LYS A 86 5.24 -25.22 -9.00
C LYS A 86 4.65 -25.15 -7.58
N THR A 87 5.07 -24.20 -6.75
CA THR A 87 4.61 -24.06 -5.37
C THR A 87 3.26 -23.33 -5.29
N PRO A 88 2.42 -23.65 -4.29
CA PRO A 88 1.13 -22.97 -4.10
C PRO A 88 1.29 -21.53 -3.62
N THR A 89 2.42 -21.24 -2.96
CA THR A 89 2.78 -19.90 -2.50
C THR A 89 4.10 -19.50 -3.16
N THR A 90 4.12 -18.31 -3.76
CA THR A 90 5.30 -17.75 -4.42
C THR A 90 5.42 -16.29 -4.04
N SER A 91 6.49 -15.94 -3.32
CA SER A 91 6.82 -14.53 -3.04
C SER A 91 7.75 -14.01 -4.11
N VAL A 92 7.48 -12.81 -4.61
CA VAL A 92 8.24 -12.17 -5.69
C VAL A 92 8.63 -10.78 -5.24
N VAL A 93 9.93 -10.52 -5.20
CA VAL A 93 10.48 -9.18 -4.97
C VAL A 93 10.80 -8.59 -6.35
N ALA A 94 10.15 -7.47 -6.69
CA ALA A 94 10.28 -6.90 -8.01
C ALA A 94 10.30 -5.37 -7.96
N GLY A 95 11.35 -4.77 -8.54
CA GLY A 95 11.51 -3.32 -8.61
C GLY A 95 10.50 -2.65 -9.56
N ALA A 96 10.48 -1.33 -9.61
CA ALA A 96 9.79 -0.59 -10.68
C ALA A 96 10.32 -1.03 -12.07
N GLY A 97 9.51 -0.91 -13.12
CA GLY A 97 9.90 -1.28 -14.50
C GLY A 97 10.10 -2.78 -14.81
N SER A 98 10.24 -3.65 -13.80
CA SER A 98 10.58 -5.09 -13.95
C SER A 98 9.53 -6.00 -14.63
N GLY A 99 8.48 -5.45 -15.23
CA GLY A 99 7.47 -6.23 -15.96
C GLY A 99 6.48 -7.01 -15.08
N LYS A 100 6.37 -6.70 -13.78
CA LYS A 100 5.49 -7.37 -12.79
C LYS A 100 4.12 -7.76 -13.32
N SER A 101 3.40 -6.80 -13.91
CA SER A 101 2.04 -7.04 -14.41
C SER A 101 2.02 -8.07 -15.53
N THR A 102 2.93 -7.97 -16.50
CA THR A 102 3.04 -8.91 -17.62
C THR A 102 3.39 -10.31 -17.13
N THR A 103 4.38 -10.43 -16.23
CA THR A 103 4.76 -11.71 -15.62
C THR A 103 3.61 -12.36 -14.85
N MET A 104 2.82 -11.56 -14.13
CA MET A 104 1.64 -12.04 -13.42
C MET A 104 0.52 -12.48 -14.37
N VAL A 105 0.31 -11.78 -15.49
CA VAL A 105 -0.67 -12.19 -16.52
C VAL A 105 -0.24 -13.50 -17.18
N LEU A 106 1.04 -13.68 -17.49
CA LEU A 106 1.57 -14.95 -17.99
C LEU A 106 1.41 -16.08 -16.97
N ARG A 107 1.57 -15.80 -15.68
CA ARG A 107 1.27 -16.78 -14.63
C ARG A 107 -0.20 -17.18 -14.62
N LEU A 108 -1.13 -16.23 -14.74
CA LEU A 108 -2.57 -16.53 -14.85
C LEU A 108 -2.89 -17.36 -16.09
N LEU A 109 -2.23 -17.07 -17.20
CA LEU A 109 -2.36 -17.83 -18.44
C LEU A 109 -1.89 -19.27 -18.25
N VAL A 110 -0.77 -19.52 -17.58
CA VAL A 110 -0.32 -20.88 -17.22
C VAL A 110 -1.38 -21.62 -16.41
N LEU A 111 -1.92 -20.98 -15.36
CA LEU A 111 -2.93 -21.58 -14.50
C LEU A 111 -4.24 -21.90 -15.26
N ARG A 112 -4.69 -21.00 -16.14
CA ARG A 112 -5.95 -21.16 -16.89
C ARG A 112 -5.80 -22.07 -18.10
N HIS A 113 -4.91 -21.74 -19.03
CA HIS A 113 -4.82 -22.40 -20.34
C HIS A 113 -4.16 -23.76 -20.24
N TYR A 114 -3.04 -23.87 -19.51
CA TYR A 114 -2.25 -25.10 -19.47
C TYR A 114 -2.67 -26.04 -18.34
N LEU A 115 -3.12 -25.49 -17.20
CA LEU A 115 -3.59 -26.29 -16.06
C LEU A 115 -5.12 -26.38 -15.93
N GLY A 116 -5.87 -25.71 -16.82
CA GLY A 116 -7.33 -25.83 -16.88
C GLY A 116 -8.10 -25.21 -15.72
N ILE A 117 -7.47 -24.38 -14.87
CA ILE A 117 -8.14 -23.78 -13.71
C ILE A 117 -9.16 -22.76 -14.17
N ASP A 118 -10.38 -22.82 -13.63
CA ASP A 118 -11.43 -21.88 -14.03
C ASP A 118 -11.18 -20.43 -13.61
N PHE A 119 -11.59 -19.47 -14.45
CA PHE A 119 -11.54 -18.05 -14.10
C PHE A 119 -12.34 -17.74 -12.83
N SER A 120 -13.41 -18.48 -12.54
CA SER A 120 -14.16 -18.37 -11.28
C SER A 120 -13.29 -18.68 -10.05
N ASN A 121 -12.22 -19.46 -10.23
CA ASN A 121 -11.30 -19.89 -9.19
C ASN A 121 -10.01 -19.05 -9.17
N LEU A 122 -9.88 -18.07 -10.07
CA LEU A 122 -8.75 -17.16 -10.13
C LEU A 122 -9.18 -15.77 -9.65
N THR A 123 -8.35 -15.15 -8.81
CA THR A 123 -8.59 -13.77 -8.37
C THR A 123 -7.25 -13.06 -8.23
N VAL A 124 -7.15 -11.90 -8.87
CA VAL A 124 -6.03 -10.97 -8.73
C VAL A 124 -6.51 -9.82 -7.85
N VAL A 125 -5.72 -9.47 -6.84
CA VAL A 125 -6.03 -8.35 -5.94
C VAL A 125 -5.05 -7.21 -6.20
N THR A 126 -5.57 -6.01 -6.48
CA THR A 126 -4.80 -4.78 -6.67
C THR A 126 -5.17 -3.72 -5.64
N PHE A 127 -4.30 -2.74 -5.44
CA PHE A 127 -4.53 -1.66 -4.47
C PHE A 127 -5.37 -0.51 -5.01
N THR A 128 -5.21 -0.16 -6.30
CA THR A 128 -5.91 0.98 -6.91
C THR A 128 -6.84 0.54 -8.02
N VAL A 129 -7.83 1.39 -8.32
CA VAL A 129 -8.79 1.18 -9.42
C VAL A 129 -8.11 1.32 -10.78
N GLU A 130 -7.14 2.22 -10.89
CA GLU A 130 -6.32 2.42 -12.07
C GLU A 130 -5.50 1.16 -12.39
N SER A 131 -4.82 0.58 -11.39
CA SER A 131 -4.10 -0.67 -11.56
C SER A 131 -5.03 -1.84 -11.87
N LYS A 132 -6.26 -1.84 -11.34
CA LYS A 132 -7.29 -2.84 -11.71
C LYS A 132 -7.62 -2.76 -13.19
N LYS A 133 -7.89 -1.56 -13.71
CA LYS A 133 -8.22 -1.34 -15.14
C LYS A 133 -7.05 -1.69 -16.05
N ASP A 134 -5.84 -1.24 -15.74
CA ASP A 134 -4.63 -1.55 -16.50
C ASP A 134 -4.38 -3.06 -16.57
N PHE A 135 -4.47 -3.74 -15.42
CA PHE A 135 -4.27 -5.18 -15.36
C PHE A 135 -5.38 -5.95 -16.11
N ALA A 136 -6.64 -5.53 -15.97
CA ALA A 136 -7.76 -6.14 -16.68
C ALA A 136 -7.63 -6.01 -18.20
N ASN A 137 -7.09 -4.90 -18.70
CA ASN A 137 -6.77 -4.73 -20.12
C ASN A 137 -5.65 -5.67 -20.56
N LYS A 138 -4.55 -5.75 -19.79
CA LYS A 138 -3.44 -6.69 -20.09
C LYS A 138 -3.88 -8.14 -20.10
N VAL A 139 -4.77 -8.55 -19.19
CA VAL A 139 -5.37 -9.89 -19.20
C VAL A 139 -6.04 -10.13 -20.54
N ARG A 140 -6.90 -9.21 -21.01
CA ARG A 140 -7.60 -9.35 -22.29
C ARG A 140 -6.63 -9.42 -23.48
N GLU A 141 -5.65 -8.53 -23.52
CA GLU A 141 -4.66 -8.47 -24.60
C GLU A 141 -3.85 -9.76 -24.72
N VAL A 142 -3.28 -10.24 -23.60
CA VAL A 142 -2.46 -11.46 -23.60
C VAL A 142 -3.32 -12.70 -23.85
N PHE A 143 -4.47 -12.85 -23.19
CA PHE A 143 -5.31 -14.02 -23.37
C PHE A 143 -5.91 -14.12 -24.78
N LYS A 144 -6.13 -12.99 -25.46
CA LYS A 144 -6.54 -12.97 -26.87
C LYS A 144 -5.51 -13.64 -27.79
N LEU A 145 -4.22 -13.54 -27.49
CA LEU A 145 -3.17 -14.27 -28.22
C LEU A 145 -3.28 -15.78 -28.05
N TRP A 146 -3.95 -16.25 -26.98
CA TRP A 146 -4.31 -17.65 -26.76
C TRP A 146 -5.73 -18.01 -27.20
N GLY A 147 -6.38 -17.15 -27.99
CA GLY A 147 -7.70 -17.41 -28.57
C GLY A 147 -8.86 -17.23 -27.59
N TYR A 148 -8.62 -16.67 -26.40
CA TYR A 148 -9.68 -16.33 -25.47
C TYR A 148 -10.24 -14.94 -25.76
N ASP A 149 -11.55 -14.85 -25.97
CA ASP A 149 -12.26 -13.58 -26.04
C ASP A 149 -12.87 -13.23 -24.68
N ILE A 150 -12.07 -12.59 -23.83
CA ILE A 150 -12.50 -12.17 -22.50
C ILE A 150 -13.18 -10.82 -22.60
N SER A 151 -14.47 -10.78 -22.24
CA SER A 151 -15.24 -9.54 -22.19
C SER A 151 -14.61 -8.56 -21.18
N HIS A 152 -14.88 -7.26 -21.36
CA HIS A 152 -14.42 -6.25 -20.41
C HIS A 152 -14.95 -6.51 -18.99
N ASP A 153 -16.20 -6.95 -18.87
CA ASP A 153 -16.80 -7.21 -17.56
C ASP A 153 -16.22 -8.45 -16.89
N ASP A 154 -15.89 -9.49 -17.66
CA ASP A 154 -15.26 -10.70 -17.11
C ASP A 154 -13.81 -10.45 -16.69
N SER A 155 -13.06 -9.61 -17.41
CA SER A 155 -11.70 -9.25 -16.97
C SER A 155 -11.72 -8.45 -15.65
N LEU A 156 -12.73 -7.61 -15.44
CA LEU A 156 -12.95 -6.89 -14.17
C LEU A 156 -13.45 -7.79 -13.02
N LYS A 157 -13.96 -9.00 -13.31
CA LYS A 157 -14.30 -9.99 -12.27
C LYS A 157 -13.08 -10.75 -11.78
N ILE A 158 -12.11 -11.00 -12.67
CA ILE A 158 -10.82 -11.63 -12.37
C ILE A 158 -9.96 -10.70 -11.50
N VAL A 159 -9.93 -9.41 -11.84
CA VAL A 159 -9.12 -8.40 -11.14
C VAL A 159 -9.99 -7.58 -10.19
N ARG A 160 -9.78 -7.75 -8.90
CA ARG A 160 -10.53 -7.05 -7.86
C ARG A 160 -9.60 -6.15 -7.05
N THR A 161 -10.16 -5.14 -6.45
CA THR A 161 -9.47 -4.36 -5.42
C THR A 161 -9.49 -5.13 -4.09
N PHE A 162 -8.58 -4.79 -3.19
CA PHE A 162 -8.55 -5.35 -1.83
C PHE A 162 -9.88 -5.17 -1.09
N HIS A 163 -10.44 -3.95 -1.12
CA HIS A 163 -11.69 -3.62 -0.44
C HIS A 163 -12.87 -4.42 -0.98
N SER A 164 -13.04 -4.54 -2.30
CA SER A 164 -14.14 -5.34 -2.85
C SER A 164 -14.06 -6.82 -2.45
N ARG A 165 -12.85 -7.37 -2.28
CA ARG A 165 -12.69 -8.76 -1.83
C ARG A 165 -12.94 -8.93 -0.34
N ILE A 166 -12.34 -8.11 0.52
CA ILE A 166 -12.54 -8.22 1.97
C ILE A 166 -13.96 -7.86 2.37
N LEU A 167 -14.56 -6.86 1.73
CA LEU A 167 -15.94 -6.49 1.97
C LEU A 167 -16.89 -7.66 1.64
N SER A 168 -16.62 -8.39 0.55
CA SER A 168 -17.39 -9.60 0.24
C SER A 168 -17.25 -10.68 1.31
N PHE A 169 -16.07 -10.82 1.89
CA PHE A 169 -15.83 -11.77 2.98
C PHE A 169 -16.46 -11.32 4.30
N ALA A 170 -16.29 -10.05 4.68
CA ALA A 170 -16.86 -9.48 5.89
C ALA A 170 -18.39 -9.57 5.90
N ARG A 171 -19.04 -9.34 4.75
CA ARG A 171 -20.50 -9.46 4.63
C ARG A 171 -21.04 -10.87 4.80
N CYS A 172 -20.19 -11.90 4.67
CA CYS A 172 -20.57 -13.29 4.96
C CYS A 172 -20.55 -13.58 6.47
N LEU A 173 -20.01 -12.70 7.32
CA LEU A 173 -19.98 -12.89 8.76
C LEU A 173 -21.34 -12.53 9.38
N PRO A 174 -21.83 -13.29 10.37
CA PRO A 174 -23.07 -12.99 11.06
C PRO A 174 -23.09 -11.55 11.62
N GLY A 175 -24.15 -10.80 11.32
CA GLY A 175 -24.30 -9.40 11.77
C GLY A 175 -23.52 -8.36 10.95
N MET A 176 -22.76 -8.76 9.93
CA MET A 176 -21.95 -7.84 9.10
C MET A 176 -22.46 -7.69 7.66
N ALA A 177 -23.64 -8.22 7.32
CA ALA A 177 -24.19 -8.19 5.97
C ALA A 177 -24.31 -6.76 5.38
N SER A 178 -24.56 -5.76 6.23
CA SER A 178 -24.69 -4.34 5.84
C SER A 178 -23.43 -3.52 6.07
N VAL A 179 -22.28 -4.15 6.37
CA VAL A 179 -21.05 -3.40 6.63
C VAL A 179 -20.64 -2.61 5.38
N GLN A 180 -20.20 -1.37 5.62
CA GLN A 180 -19.70 -0.45 4.61
C GLN A 180 -18.35 0.10 5.09
N PRO A 181 -17.33 0.13 4.22
CA PRO A 181 -16.07 0.76 4.56
C PRO A 181 -16.26 2.28 4.73
N PHE A 182 -15.60 2.85 5.75
CA PHE A 182 -15.73 4.27 6.08
C PHE A 182 -15.30 5.16 4.91
N GLU A 183 -14.22 4.77 4.22
CA GLU A 183 -13.65 5.42 3.05
C GLU A 183 -14.61 5.52 1.86
N PHE A 184 -15.69 4.72 1.82
CA PHE A 184 -16.66 4.69 0.72
C PHE A 184 -17.98 5.40 1.01
N LEU A 185 -18.15 5.99 2.21
CA LEU A 185 -19.40 6.65 2.59
C LEU A 185 -19.69 7.86 1.70
N GLU A 186 -20.80 7.79 0.94
CA GLU A 186 -21.34 8.91 0.17
C GLU A 186 -22.54 9.57 0.88
N LYS A 187 -22.90 10.79 0.44
CA LYS A 187 -23.94 11.63 1.04
C LYS A 187 -25.35 11.03 0.93
N ASP A 188 -25.55 10.16 -0.06
CA ASP A 188 -26.78 9.41 -0.28
C ASP A 188 -26.84 8.10 0.53
N GLY A 189 -25.86 7.83 1.39
CA GLY A 189 -25.75 6.57 2.14
C GLY A 189 -25.32 5.38 1.28
N SER A 190 -25.03 5.60 0.00
CA SER A 190 -24.45 4.58 -0.87
C SER A 190 -22.95 4.43 -0.59
N ALA A 191 -22.41 3.27 -0.95
CA ALA A 191 -20.98 3.02 -0.94
C ALA A 191 -20.52 2.84 -2.37
N LYS A 192 -19.78 3.81 -2.90
CA LYS A 192 -19.05 3.65 -4.15
C LYS A 192 -17.58 3.52 -3.83
N GLU A 193 -16.95 2.52 -4.43
CA GLU A 193 -15.51 2.38 -4.38
C GLU A 193 -14.88 3.58 -5.11
N LYS A 194 -14.50 4.58 -4.32
CA LYS A 194 -13.79 5.77 -4.75
C LYS A 194 -12.46 5.81 -4.01
N GLY A 195 -11.40 6.09 -4.76
CA GLY A 195 -10.13 6.49 -4.18
C GLY A 195 -9.10 5.39 -4.02
N SER A 196 -7.86 5.84 -3.97
CA SER A 196 -6.70 5.09 -3.50
C SER A 196 -6.79 4.93 -1.98
N VAL A 197 -6.25 3.83 -1.45
CA VAL A 197 -6.12 3.56 0.01
C VAL A 197 -5.48 4.72 0.77
N PHE A 198 -4.73 5.57 0.06
CA PHE A 198 -4.00 6.71 0.60
C PHE A 198 -4.71 8.05 0.41
N GLN A 199 -6.00 8.08 0.09
CA GLN A 199 -6.72 9.34 -0.05
C GLN A 199 -6.96 9.97 1.33
N VAL A 200 -6.09 10.91 1.70
CA VAL A 200 -6.07 11.57 3.03
C VAL A 200 -7.26 12.52 3.23
N LYS A 201 -7.93 12.94 2.16
CA LYS A 201 -9.05 13.90 2.24
C LYS A 201 -10.36 13.18 2.53
N MET A 202 -10.88 13.40 3.74
CA MET A 202 -12.21 12.94 4.13
C MET A 202 -13.31 13.72 3.39
N GLY A 203 -14.30 13.00 2.89
CA GLY A 203 -15.53 13.57 2.34
C GLY A 203 -16.46 14.12 3.43
N GLU A 204 -17.47 14.89 3.01
CA GLU A 204 -18.48 15.48 3.89
C GLU A 204 -19.18 14.44 4.80
N PRO A 205 -19.62 13.27 4.32
CA PRO A 205 -20.29 12.26 5.16
C PRO A 205 -19.36 11.63 6.20
N GLN A 206 -18.09 11.42 5.83
CA GLN A 206 -17.05 10.90 6.71
C GLN A 206 -16.75 11.86 7.85
N LEU A 207 -16.61 13.14 7.52
CA LEU A 207 -16.38 14.21 8.48
C LEU A 207 -17.55 14.35 9.45
N GLU A 208 -18.78 14.28 8.95
CA GLU A 208 -19.99 14.31 9.78
C GLU A 208 -20.03 13.13 10.77
N LEU A 209 -19.73 11.92 10.30
CA LEU A 209 -19.67 10.73 11.15
C LEU A 209 -18.57 10.85 12.20
N MET A 210 -17.38 11.33 11.82
CA MET A 210 -16.29 11.57 12.77
C MET A 210 -16.65 12.61 13.82
N ASN A 211 -17.29 13.72 13.42
CA ASN A 211 -17.76 14.73 14.36
C ASN A 211 -18.79 14.15 15.34
N LYS A 212 -19.74 13.34 14.85
CA LYS A 212 -20.70 12.64 15.72
C LYS A 212 -20.00 11.72 16.73
N CYS A 213 -19.03 10.92 16.27
CA CYS A 213 -18.22 10.07 17.15
C CYS A 213 -17.42 10.89 18.17
N TYR A 214 -16.80 11.98 17.73
CA TYR A 214 -16.05 12.89 18.59
C TYR A 214 -16.94 13.50 19.68
N MET A 215 -18.08 14.08 19.30
CA MET A 215 -19.00 14.71 20.26
C MET A 215 -19.52 13.68 21.27
N ARG A 216 -19.92 12.50 20.78
CA ARG A 216 -20.37 11.41 21.66
C ARG A 216 -19.30 10.98 22.66
N LEU A 217 -18.04 10.83 22.21
CA LEU A 217 -16.93 10.47 23.09
C LEU A 217 -16.60 11.60 24.06
N TYR A 218 -16.61 12.84 23.60
CA TYR A 218 -16.36 14.00 24.43
C TYR A 218 -17.40 14.15 25.56
N ASP A 219 -18.67 13.85 25.28
CA ASP A 219 -19.75 13.96 26.26
C ASP A 219 -19.79 12.77 27.23
N ASN A 220 -19.54 11.55 26.74
CA ASN A 220 -19.79 10.32 27.51
C ASN A 220 -18.52 9.66 28.06
N ASN A 221 -17.32 10.05 27.62
CA ASN A 221 -16.06 9.46 28.08
C ASN A 221 -15.19 10.54 28.78
N PRO A 222 -15.15 10.53 30.13
CA PRO A 222 -14.39 11.51 30.92
C PRO A 222 -12.88 11.52 30.61
N GLU A 223 -12.30 10.35 30.32
CA GLU A 223 -10.88 10.21 29.99
C GLU A 223 -10.57 10.86 28.64
N PHE A 224 -11.37 10.56 27.60
CA PHE A 224 -11.24 11.18 26.30
C PHE A 224 -11.35 12.71 26.39
N LYS A 225 -12.36 13.21 27.13
CA LYS A 225 -12.54 14.64 27.40
C LYS A 225 -11.30 15.27 28.06
N ALA A 226 -10.72 14.61 29.06
CA ALA A 226 -9.54 15.09 29.75
C ALA A 226 -8.30 15.17 28.82
N LEU A 227 -8.12 14.16 27.96
CA LEU A 227 -7.03 14.12 26.97
C LEU A 227 -7.16 15.23 25.92
N ILE A 228 -8.36 15.42 25.37
CA ILE A 228 -8.65 16.53 24.46
C ILE A 228 -8.40 17.88 25.16
N GLY A 229 -8.79 18.03 26.43
CA GLY A 229 -8.50 19.23 27.20
C GLY A 229 -7.01 19.50 27.37
N LYS A 230 -6.17 18.46 27.54
CA LYS A 230 -4.71 18.61 27.55
C LYS A 230 -4.20 19.10 26.19
N LEU A 231 -4.62 18.46 25.10
CA LEU A 231 -4.23 18.86 23.74
C LEU A 231 -4.62 20.31 23.43
N TYR A 232 -5.83 20.73 23.82
CA TYR A 232 -6.28 22.11 23.63
C TYR A 232 -5.42 23.12 24.41
N ARG A 233 -5.07 22.82 25.67
CA ARG A 233 -4.16 23.66 26.46
C ARG A 233 -2.77 23.75 25.84
N HIS A 234 -2.23 22.63 25.33
CA HIS A 234 -0.96 22.64 24.61
C HIS A 234 -1.04 23.48 23.34
N ALA A 235 -2.11 23.35 22.55
CA ALA A 235 -2.31 24.15 21.34
C ALA A 235 -2.43 25.66 21.63
N LEU A 236 -2.98 26.04 22.78
CA LEU A 236 -3.03 27.44 23.24
C LEU A 236 -1.68 27.95 23.77
N ALA A 237 -0.88 27.06 24.37
CA ALA A 237 0.46 27.38 24.87
C ALA A 237 1.51 27.45 23.74
N MET A 238 1.22 26.89 22.58
CA MET A 238 2.03 27.10 21.38
C MET A 238 1.82 28.52 20.88
N GLU A 239 2.91 29.28 20.74
CA GLU A 239 2.86 30.56 20.05
C GLU A 239 2.33 30.34 18.63
N LYS A 240 1.31 31.11 18.26
CA LYS A 240 0.87 31.17 16.86
C LYS A 240 2.02 31.76 16.06
N VAL A 241 2.82 30.90 15.44
CA VAL A 241 3.79 31.35 14.45
C VAL A 241 3.00 32.05 13.36
N ASN A 242 3.24 33.36 13.21
CA ASN A 242 2.62 34.13 12.15
C ASN A 242 2.99 33.46 10.81
N ALA A 243 2.04 33.30 9.89
CA ALA A 243 2.29 32.65 8.61
C ALA A 243 3.44 33.32 7.82
N ASP A 244 3.67 34.60 8.09
CA ASP A 244 4.74 35.42 7.51
C ASP A 244 6.01 35.47 8.38
N SER A 245 6.09 34.72 9.49
CA SER A 245 7.31 34.67 10.28
C SER A 245 8.44 34.00 9.48
N PRO A 246 9.70 34.42 9.67
CA PRO A 246 10.84 33.81 9.01
C PRO A 246 10.92 32.30 9.26
N GLU A 247 10.56 31.84 10.47
CA GLU A 247 10.52 30.42 10.81
C GLU A 247 9.38 29.67 10.12
N ALA A 248 8.16 30.23 10.05
CA ALA A 248 7.04 29.63 9.32
C ALA A 248 7.32 29.55 7.81
N LEU A 249 7.87 30.61 7.22
CA LEU A 249 8.26 30.63 5.81
C LEU A 249 9.40 29.64 5.54
N LYS A 250 10.35 29.49 6.46
CA LYS A 250 11.43 28.49 6.37
C LYS A 250 10.88 27.06 6.47
N ALA A 251 9.99 26.80 7.42
CA ALA A 251 9.35 25.49 7.57
C ALA A 251 8.46 25.15 6.37
N GLN A 252 7.71 26.12 5.84
CA GLN A 252 6.89 25.94 4.64
C GLN A 252 7.74 25.71 3.38
N ARG A 253 8.87 26.42 3.24
CA ARG A 253 9.84 26.16 2.16
C ARG A 253 10.46 24.78 2.30
N GLN A 254 10.94 24.39 3.49
CA GLN A 254 11.47 23.05 3.73
C GLN A 254 10.45 21.95 3.44
N ALA A 255 9.19 22.14 3.83
CA ALA A 255 8.12 21.20 3.50
C ALA A 255 7.87 21.10 1.99
N ARG A 256 7.94 22.22 1.25
CA ARG A 256 7.83 22.23 -0.22
C ARG A 256 9.04 21.60 -0.90
N ASP A 257 10.25 21.86 -0.40
CA ASP A 257 11.49 21.31 -0.94
C ASP A 257 11.55 19.79 -0.72
N LEU A 258 11.10 19.30 0.44
CA LEU A 258 10.95 17.88 0.72
C LEU A 258 9.87 17.24 -0.17
N ALA A 259 8.72 17.89 -0.35
CA ALA A 259 7.67 17.39 -1.24
C ALA A 259 8.15 17.31 -2.70
N LYS A 260 8.95 18.29 -3.15
CA LYS A 260 9.55 18.31 -4.48
C LYS A 260 10.63 17.25 -4.63
N ALA A 261 11.46 17.03 -3.62
CA ALA A 261 12.44 15.96 -3.62
C ALA A 261 11.75 14.58 -3.69
N ASP A 262 10.64 14.39 -2.99
CA ASP A 262 9.83 13.16 -3.07
C ASP A 262 9.24 12.98 -4.49
N GLU A 263 8.76 14.05 -5.12
CA GLU A 263 8.23 14.03 -6.49
C GLU A 263 9.35 13.71 -7.51
N ASP A 264 10.52 14.34 -7.38
CA ASP A 264 11.69 14.09 -8.22
C ASP A 264 12.22 12.66 -8.05
N ILE A 265 12.20 12.11 -6.82
CA ILE A 265 12.54 10.71 -6.55
C ILE A 265 11.52 9.78 -7.21
N CYS A 266 10.23 10.08 -7.12
CA CYS A 266 9.17 9.30 -7.78
C CYS A 266 9.34 9.32 -9.32
N ASP A 267 9.67 10.46 -9.91
CA ASP A 267 9.90 10.62 -11.34
C ASP A 267 11.19 9.90 -11.80
N THR A 268 12.25 9.96 -11.00
CA THR A 268 13.52 9.28 -11.28
C THR A 268 13.37 7.75 -11.20
N LEU A 269 12.52 7.26 -10.30
CA LEU A 269 12.14 5.85 -10.21
C LEU A 269 11.18 5.42 -11.33
N GLY A 270 10.49 6.36 -11.98
CA GLY A 270 9.59 6.11 -13.12
C GLY A 270 10.27 6.09 -14.49
N ARG A 271 11.49 6.65 -14.62
CA ARG A 271 12.25 6.74 -15.89
C ARG A 271 13.44 5.78 -16.02
N ARG A 272 13.59 4.80 -15.11
CA ARG A 272 14.61 3.75 -15.19
C ARG A 272 14.00 2.37 -15.37
#